data_AF-A0A191ZIM2-F1
#
_entry.id   AF-A0A191ZIM2-F1
#
_cell.length_a   1.000
_cell.length_b   1.000
_cell.length_c   1.000
_cell.angle_alpha   90.00
_cell.angle_beta   90.00
_cell.angle_gamma   90.00
#
_symmetry.space_group_name_H-M   'P 1'
#
loop_
_entity.id
_entity.type
_entity.pdbx_description
1 polymer ?
#
loop_
_entity_poly.entity_id
_entity_poly.type
_entity_poly.pdbx_seq_one_letter_code
_entity_poly.pdbx_strand_id
1 'polypeptide(L)'
;MYINDWYRRHDDDDYYRRMPPGQIRKLERGAHWPPPYPYEPLPREVVIGLQPLPPGYRYYRVGPDVVIANIAGKVVSDVVYDLLNR
;
A
#
# COMPACT_ATOMS: atom_id res chain seq x y z
N MET A 1 -9.94 10.17 -5.54
CA MET A 1 -9.89 9.38 -4.28
C MET A 1 -8.64 9.83 -3.55
N TYR A 2 -8.77 10.26 -2.29
CA TYR A 2 -7.77 11.07 -1.57
C TYR A 2 -6.31 10.56 -1.64
N ILE A 3 -6.09 9.25 -1.51
CA ILE A 3 -4.74 8.65 -1.58
C ILE A 3 -4.10 8.84 -2.96
N ASN A 4 -4.79 8.46 -4.02
CA ASN A 4 -4.28 8.56 -5.40
C ASN A 4 -4.04 10.02 -5.81
N ASP A 5 -4.93 10.92 -5.41
CA ASP A 5 -4.81 12.36 -5.68
C ASP A 5 -3.59 12.98 -4.95
N TRP A 6 -3.16 12.44 -3.81
CA TRP A 6 -1.92 12.87 -3.14
C TRP A 6 -0.68 12.41 -3.91
N TYR A 7 -0.62 11.12 -4.27
CA TYR A 7 0.51 10.54 -5.01
C TYR A 7 0.71 11.22 -6.37
N ARG A 8 -0.36 11.47 -7.13
CA ARG A 8 -0.29 12.22 -8.40
C ARG A 8 0.34 13.61 -8.30
N ARG A 9 0.28 14.23 -7.13
CA ARG A 9 0.76 15.60 -6.89
C ARG A 9 2.15 15.67 -6.26
N HIS A 10 2.59 14.61 -5.57
CA HIS A 10 3.79 14.64 -4.74
C HIS A 10 4.81 13.54 -5.07
N ASP A 11 4.42 12.54 -5.86
CA ASP A 11 5.27 11.39 -6.17
C ASP A 11 5.64 11.42 -7.66
N ASP A 12 6.91 11.75 -7.94
CA ASP A 12 7.55 11.57 -9.25
C ASP A 12 8.04 10.12 -9.43
N ASP A 13 7.64 9.19 -8.56
CA ASP A 13 8.19 7.83 -8.53
C ASP A 13 7.63 6.96 -9.66
N ASP A 14 8.26 7.16 -10.82
CA ASP A 14 8.18 6.36 -12.02
C ASP A 14 8.43 4.87 -11.76
N TYR A 15 9.13 4.48 -10.69
CA TYR A 15 9.53 3.09 -10.45
C TYR A 15 8.33 2.15 -10.29
N TYR A 16 7.33 2.52 -9.49
CA TYR A 16 6.14 1.70 -9.29
C TYR A 16 5.13 1.82 -10.44
N ARG A 17 5.15 2.94 -11.17
CA ARG A 17 4.32 3.15 -12.37
C ARG A 17 4.82 2.35 -13.57
N ARG A 18 6.14 2.11 -13.63
CA ARG A 18 6.83 1.36 -14.70
C ARG A 18 7.02 -0.12 -14.41
N MET A 19 6.66 -0.60 -13.22
CA MET A 19 6.63 -2.05 -12.97
C MET A 19 5.66 -2.70 -13.96
N PRO A 20 6.12 -3.61 -14.84
CA PRO A 20 5.27 -4.22 -15.83
C PRO A 20 4.11 -4.95 -15.12
N PRO A 21 2.87 -4.82 -15.63
CA PRO A 21 1.75 -5.59 -15.10
C PRO A 21 2.09 -7.08 -15.19
N GLY A 22 2.35 -7.71 -14.04
CA GLY A 22 2.74 -9.12 -13.93
C GLY A 22 3.95 -9.42 -13.04
N GLN A 23 4.78 -8.44 -12.68
CA GLN A 23 5.98 -8.70 -11.88
C GLN A 23 5.74 -8.73 -10.35
N ILE A 24 4.73 -8.01 -9.86
CA ILE A 24 4.30 -8.11 -8.46
C ILE A 24 3.13 -9.11 -8.39
N ARG A 25 3.32 -10.24 -7.69
CA ARG A 25 2.18 -11.07 -7.28
C ARG A 25 1.32 -10.23 -6.34
N LYS A 26 0.07 -9.97 -6.75
CA LYS A 26 -0.93 -9.26 -5.95
C LYS A 26 -0.92 -9.81 -4.52
N LEU A 27 -0.74 -8.94 -3.53
CA LEU A 27 -0.88 -9.32 -2.13
C LEU A 27 -2.32 -9.73 -1.89
N GLU A 28 -2.54 -10.81 -1.15
CA GLU A 28 -3.88 -11.26 -0.79
C GLU A 28 -4.08 -11.15 0.72
N ARG A 29 -5.34 -10.98 1.15
CA ARG A 29 -5.69 -11.05 2.57
C ARG A 29 -5.26 -12.40 3.14
N GLY A 30 -4.62 -12.39 4.31
CA GLY A 30 -4.09 -13.59 4.95
C GLY A 30 -2.67 -13.97 4.50
N ALA A 31 -2.12 -13.32 3.47
CA ALA A 31 -0.73 -13.52 3.08
C ALA A 31 0.24 -13.02 4.16
N HIS A 32 1.47 -13.57 4.16
CA HIS A 32 2.50 -13.19 5.12
C HIS A 32 2.98 -11.73 4.90
N TRP A 33 3.21 -11.02 6.00
CA TRP A 33 3.80 -9.68 6.03
C TRP A 33 5.14 -9.69 6.79
N PRO A 34 6.22 -9.07 6.28
CA PRO A 34 6.28 -8.27 5.07
C PRO A 34 6.32 -9.11 3.78
N PRO A 35 5.95 -8.52 2.64
CA PRO A 35 6.11 -9.15 1.35
C PRO A 35 7.60 -9.22 0.93
N PRO A 36 7.94 -10.08 -0.05
CA PRO A 36 9.30 -10.19 -0.59
C PRO A 36 9.64 -9.10 -1.62
N TYR A 37 8.72 -8.20 -1.94
CA TYR A 37 8.90 -7.08 -2.89
C TYR A 37 8.88 -5.74 -2.16
N PRO A 38 9.35 -4.64 -2.81
CA PRO A 38 9.38 -3.32 -2.21
C PRO A 38 8.00 -2.87 -1.69
N TYR A 39 8.01 -2.26 -0.52
CA TYR A 39 6.85 -1.67 0.14
C TYR A 39 7.30 -0.46 0.95
N GLU A 40 6.40 0.51 1.12
CA GLU A 40 6.66 1.71 1.92
C GLU A 40 5.44 2.09 2.75
N PRO A 41 5.62 2.64 3.97
CA PRO A 41 4.48 3.15 4.73
C PRO A 41 3.81 4.29 3.97
N LEU A 42 2.48 4.40 4.05
CA LEU A 42 1.82 5.56 3.47
C LEU A 42 2.32 6.86 4.12
N PRO A 43 2.46 7.95 3.35
CA PRO A 43 2.84 9.26 3.85
C PRO A 43 1.95 9.69 5.01
N ARG A 44 2.54 10.33 6.02
CA ARG A 44 1.83 10.73 7.25
C ARG A 44 0.60 11.60 6.95
N GLU A 45 0.72 12.52 6.00
CA GLU A 45 -0.36 13.40 5.58
C GLU A 45 -1.56 12.62 5.03
N VAL A 46 -1.29 11.59 4.24
CA VAL A 46 -2.31 10.69 3.71
C VAL A 46 -2.95 9.91 4.85
N VAL A 47 -2.16 9.34 5.77
CA VAL A 47 -2.67 8.54 6.89
C VAL A 47 -3.60 9.33 7.81
N ILE A 48 -3.34 10.62 8.05
CA ILE A 48 -4.18 11.48 8.90
C ILE A 48 -5.61 11.64 8.32
N GLY A 49 -5.75 11.57 6.99
CA GLY A 49 -7.06 11.63 6.32
C GLY A 49 -7.79 10.29 6.25
N LEU A 50 -7.21 9.20 6.75
CA LEU A 50 -7.81 7.86 6.75
C LEU A 50 -8.43 7.51 8.10
N GLN A 51 -9.20 6.42 8.12
CA GLN A 51 -9.69 5.87 9.37
C GLN A 51 -8.51 5.41 10.24
N PRO A 52 -8.54 5.69 11.55
CA PRO A 52 -7.50 5.23 12.46
C PRO A 52 -7.52 3.70 12.52
N LEU A 53 -6.35 3.09 12.39
CA LEU A 53 -6.19 1.64 12.55
C LEU A 53 -5.96 1.28 14.02
N PRO A 54 -6.36 0.07 14.46
CA PRO A 54 -6.01 -0.44 15.78
C PRO A 54 -4.48 -0.49 15.99
N PRO A 55 -4.00 -0.49 17.24
CA PRO A 55 -2.59 -0.65 17.53
C PRO A 55 -1.99 -1.90 16.84
N GLY A 56 -0.80 -1.75 16.26
CA GLY A 56 -0.11 -2.83 15.55
C GLY A 56 -0.48 -2.98 14.07
N TYR A 57 -1.45 -2.21 13.57
CA TYR A 57 -1.80 -2.17 12.15
C TYR A 57 -1.26 -0.91 11.48
N ARG A 58 -0.83 -1.01 10.22
CA ARG A 58 -0.42 0.15 9.42
C ARG A 58 -0.80 0.03 7.96
N TYR A 59 -0.93 1.19 7.31
CA TYR A 59 -1.10 1.30 5.87
C TYR A 59 0.26 1.31 5.17
N TYR A 60 0.36 0.56 4.08
CA TYR A 60 1.53 0.51 3.21
C TYR A 60 1.12 0.63 1.75
N ARG A 61 1.96 1.25 0.94
CA ARG A 61 1.92 1.12 -0.52
C ARG A 61 2.77 -0.07 -0.93
N VAL A 62 2.26 -0.85 -1.88
CA VAL A 62 2.95 -1.97 -2.51
C VAL A 62 2.66 -1.91 -4.00
N GLY A 63 3.58 -1.33 -4.78
CA GLY A 63 3.29 -1.05 -6.19
C GLY A 63 2.08 -0.12 -6.35
N PRO A 64 1.06 -0.50 -7.14
CA PRO A 64 -0.18 0.27 -7.29
C PRO A 64 -1.22 -0.02 -6.19
N ASP A 65 -0.97 -1.00 -5.32
CA ASP A 65 -1.89 -1.44 -4.28
C ASP A 65 -1.64 -0.71 -2.96
N VAL A 66 -2.69 -0.58 -2.16
CA VAL A 66 -2.60 -0.14 -0.76
C VAL A 66 -3.02 -1.27 0.17
N VAL A 67 -2.21 -1.53 1.19
CA VAL A 67 -2.31 -2.67 2.07
C VAL A 67 -2.49 -2.22 3.52
N ILE A 68 -3.39 -2.87 4.24
CA ILE A 68 -3.43 -2.83 5.70
C ILE A 68 -2.68 -4.06 6.21
N ALA A 69 -1.58 -3.86 6.91
CA ALA A 69 -0.78 -4.93 7.48
C ALA A 69 -0.89 -4.96 9.00
N ASN A 70 -1.07 -6.15 9.58
CA ASN A 70 -0.85 -6.40 11.00
C ASN A 70 0.63 -6.74 11.21
N ILE A 71 1.36 -5.80 11.82
CA ILE A 71 2.81 -5.89 12.00
C ILE A 71 3.17 -6.97 13.03
N ALA A 72 2.42 -7.04 14.13
CA ALA A 72 2.68 -8.03 15.18
C ALA A 72 2.32 -9.45 14.71
N GLY A 73 1.19 -9.59 14.01
CA GLY A 73 0.70 -10.85 13.47
C GLY A 73 1.36 -11.28 12.16
N LYS A 74 2.23 -10.44 11.56
CA LYS A 74 2.94 -10.71 10.30
C LYS A 74 1.99 -11.15 9.18
N VAL A 75 0.86 -10.46 9.04
CA VAL A 75 -0.17 -10.82 8.08
C VAL A 75 -0.78 -9.61 7.38
N VAL A 76 -1.10 -9.77 6.11
CA VAL A 76 -1.94 -8.85 5.34
C VAL A 76 -3.38 -8.93 5.85
N SER A 77 -3.87 -7.84 6.40
CA SER A 77 -5.23 -7.74 6.93
C SER A 77 -6.23 -7.34 5.85
N ASP A 78 -5.83 -6.44 4.95
CA ASP A 78 -6.65 -6.08 3.80
C ASP A 78 -5.83 -5.48 2.65
N VAL A 79 -6.41 -5.48 1.44
CA VAL A 79 -5.78 -4.93 0.23
C VAL A 79 -6.80 -4.17 -0.61
N VAL A 80 -6.46 -2.94 -0.98
CA VAL A 80 -7.15 -2.16 -2.01
C VAL A 80 -6.31 -2.22 -3.28
N TYR A 81 -6.79 -3.01 -4.23
CA TYR A 81 -6.07 -3.24 -5.48
C TYR A 81 -6.15 -2.07 -6.45
N ASP A 82 -5.03 -1.83 -7.11
CA ASP A 82 -4.89 -0.92 -8.25
C ASP A 82 -5.31 0.52 -7.93
N LEU A 83 -5.15 0.94 -6.68
CA LEU A 83 -5.64 2.22 -6.19
C LEU A 83 -4.94 3.40 -6.87
N LEU A 84 -3.65 3.27 -7.15
CA LEU A 84 -2.84 4.36 -7.71
C LEU A 84 -2.96 4.49 -9.24
N ASN A 85 -3.58 3.53 -9.92
CA ASN A 85 -3.81 3.57 -11.37
C ASN A 85 -5.22 4.03 -11.77
N ARG A 86 -6.14 4.21 -10.82
CA ARG A 86 -7.56 4.56 -11.06
C ARG A 86 -7.81 6.01 -11.43
#